data_AF-A0A024UXC4-F1
#
_entry.id   AF-A0A024UXC4-F1
#
_cell.length_a   1.000
_cell.length_b   1.000
_cell.length_c   1.000
_cell.angle_alpha   90.00
_cell.angle_beta   90.00
_cell.angle_gamma   90.00
#
_symmetry.space_group_name_H-M   'P 1'
#
loop_
_entity.id
_entity.type
_entity.pdbx_description
1 polymer ?
#
loop_
_entity_poly.entity_id
_entity_poly.type
_entity_poly.pdbx_seq_one_letter_code
_entity_poly.pdbx_strand_id
1 'polypeptide(L)' 'MNIRLTNAEEWIHGEFKGTLGEIFLRCNNILYIREDNEKTKTDL' A
#
# COMPACT_ATOMS: atom_id res chain seq x y z
N MET A 1 7.65 -8.27 -10.08
CA MET A 1 7.33 -6.89 -10.49
C MET A 1 7.82 -5.92 -9.42
N ASN A 2 8.74 -5.02 -9.73
CA ASN A 2 9.13 -3.95 -8.80
C ASN A 2 8.06 -2.85 -8.83
N ILE A 3 7.85 -2.14 -7.72
CA ILE A 3 6.79 -1.12 -7.60
C ILE A 3 7.38 0.16 -7.03
N ARG A 4 6.94 1.29 -7.58
CA ARG A 4 7.16 2.62 -7.01
C ARG A 4 5.82 3.17 -6.54
N LEU A 5 5.76 3.62 -5.29
CA LEU A 5 4.58 4.26 -4.70
C LEU A 5 4.94 5.69 -4.31
N THR A 6 4.02 6.62 -4.54
CA THR A 6 4.06 7.98 -4.00
C THR A 6 3.08 8.08 -2.84
N ASN A 7 3.38 8.91 -1.84
CA ASN A 7 2.55 9.09 -0.63
C ASN A 7 2.22 7.76 0.10
N ALA A 8 3.18 6.83 0.15
CA ALA A 8 2.97 5.53 0.78
C ALA A 8 2.79 5.66 2.30
N GLU A 9 1.92 4.83 2.86
CA GLU A 9 1.68 4.70 4.29
C GLU A 9 2.15 3.34 4.80
N GLU A 10 2.74 3.31 5.99
CA GLU A 10 3.21 2.09 6.62
C GLU A 10 2.24 1.63 7.71
N TRP A 11 1.91 0.34 7.64
CA TRP A 11 1.09 -0.36 8.61
C TRP A 11 1.86 -1.59 9.11
N ILE A 12 2.11 -1.65 10.41
CA ILE A 12 2.80 -2.78 11.06
C ILE A 12 1.87 -3.38 12.10
N HIS A 13 1.61 -4.69 12.01
CA HIS A 13 0.68 -5.39 12.90
C HIS A 13 -0.73 -4.77 12.98
N GLY A 14 -1.20 -4.17 11.89
CA GLY A 14 -2.52 -3.52 11.83
C GLY A 14 -2.56 -2.10 12.40
N GLU A 15 -1.43 -1.58 12.89
CA GLU A 15 -1.34 -0.20 13.38
C GLU A 15 -0.67 0.71 12.36
N PHE A 16 -1.26 1.89 12.14
CA PHE A 16 -0.65 2.95 11.34
C PHE A 16 0.63 3.47 12.02
N LYS A 17 1.74 3.48 11.28
CA LYS A 17 3.04 3.97 11.77
C LYS A 17 3.45 5.32 11.18
N GLY A 18 2.88 5.69 10.04
CA GLY A 18 3.12 6.99 9.43
C GLY A 18 3.17 6.95 7.90
N THR A 19 3.38 8.11 7.32
CA THR A 19 3.60 8.29 5.88
C THR A 19 5.09 8.22 5.56
N LEU A 20 5.47 7.33 4.65
CA LEU A 20 6.83 7.14 4.16
C LEU A 20 7.17 8.01 2.94
N GLY A 21 6.16 8.53 2.24
CA GLY A 21 6.36 9.34 1.04
C GLY A 21 6.65 8.48 -0.21
N GLU A 22 7.74 8.75 -0.92
CA GLU A 22 8.12 7.96 -2.11
C GLU A 22 8.95 6.73 -1.71
N ILE A 23 8.49 5.54 -2.09
CA ILE A 23 9.20 4.29 -1.81
C ILE A 23 9.32 3.41 -3.06
N PHE A 24 10.35 2.57 -3.07
CA PHE A 24 10.58 1.56 -4.10
C PHE A 24 10.62 0.16 -3.47
N LEU A 25 9.67 -0.68 -3.85
CA LEU A 25 9.53 -2.06 -3.38
C LEU A 25 10.08 -3.01 -4.45
N ARG A 26 11.02 -3.88 -4.05
CA ARG A 26 11.50 -4.95 -4.92
C ARG A 26 10.46 -6.04 -5.08
N CYS A 27 10.47 -6.66 -6.24
CA CYS A 27 9.56 -7.73 -6.61
C CYS A 27 9.56 -8.93 -5.66
N ASN A 28 10.71 -9.24 -5.04
CA ASN A 28 10.89 -10.42 -4.20
C ASN A 28 10.42 -10.21 -2.76
N ASN A 29 10.02 -8.99 -2.39
CA ASN A 29 9.52 -8.66 -1.05
C ASN A 29 7.99 -8.49 -1.03
N ILE A 30 7.29 -8.79 -2.12
CA ILE A 30 5.86 -8.59 -2.28
C ILE A 30 5.18 -9.95 -2.28
N LEU A 31 4.27 -10.17 -1.32
CA LEU A 31 3.45 -11.39 -1.27
C LEU A 31 2.23 -11.28 -2.20
N TYR A 32 1.47 -10.19 -2.11
CA TYR A 32 0.36 -9.88 -3.01
C TYR A 32 0.09 -8.37 -3.05
N ILE A 33 -0.71 -7.94 -4.03
CA ILE A 33 -1.24 -6.59 -4.15
C ILE A 33 -2.76 -6.74 -4.25
N ARG A 34 -3.51 -5.88 -3.58
CA ARG A 34 -4.98 -5.85 -3.65
C ARG A 34 -5.46 -4.41 -3.80
N GLU A 35 -6.63 -4.27 -4.39
CA GLU A 35 -7.37 -3.01 -4.35
C GLU A 35 -7.91 -2.76 -2.94
N ASP A 36 -8.09 -1.47 -2.64
CA ASP A 36 -8.77 -1.05 -1.43
C ASP A 36 -10.27 -1.35 -1.55
N ASN A 37 -10.79 -2.12 -0.60
CA ASN A 37 -12.21 -2.50 -0.57
C ASN A 37 -13.12 -1.34 -0.09
N GLU A 38 -12.56 -0.26 0.45
CA GLU A 38 -13.38 0.84 0.98
C GLU A 38 -13.97 1.72 -0.13
N LYS A 39 -13.33 1.78 -1.32
CA LYS A 39 -13.81 2.61 -2.44
C LYS A 39 -15.03 2.05 -3.17
N THR A 40 -15.29 0.75 -3.08
CA THR A 40 -16.40 0.12 -3.83
C THR A 40 -17.79 0.42 -3.26
N LYS A 41 -17.89 1.12 -2.12
CA LYS A 41 -19.16 1.44 -1.44
C LYS A 41 -19.72 2.83 -1.73
N THR A 42 -18.97 3.71 -2.39
CA THR A 42 -19.35 5.13 -2.57
C THR A 42 -19.91 5.45 -3.96
N ASP A 43 -19.89 4.49 -4.89
CA ASP A 43 -20.42 4.66 -6.25
C ASP A 43 -21.78 3.94 -6.47
N LEU A 44 -22.58 3.77 -5.40
CA LEU A 44 -23.98 3.31 -5.45
C LEU A 44 -24.93 4.28 -4.74
#